data_AF-A0A0D6ABF7-F1
#
_entry.id   AF-A0A0D6ABF7-F1
#
_cell.length_a   1.000
_cell.length_b   1.000
_cell.length_c   1.000
_cell.angle_alpha   90.00
_cell.angle_beta   90.00
_cell.angle_gamma   90.00
#
_symmetry.space_group_name_H-M   'P 1'
#
loop_
_entity.id
_entity.type
_entity.pdbx_description
1 polymer ?
#
loop_
_entity_poly.entity_id
_entity_poly.type
_entity_poly.pdbx_seq_one_letter_code
_entity_poly.pdbx_strand_id
1 'polypeptide(L)'
;MTKRPNIPAEIKRRVLVEAGHRCAIHTCKNPNVDIHHIIPWAKCQEHNFNNLIALCPNCHRRVHNGEIDQKSLLMYKASLVKREIKETDLENTQKSINNFSSNIESHQSVLLSEQNNNEYKYSIDFEYPHFIPNMGDLRQINVLLEAQAIKALLCERLRAFEQLFSETNHSDNLILKNLLEQGNAYASSFKIIVHTEGIITIRQSIYYYSSGAAHPNHFTTGVNYFRNPLISINLEHLFTDSLKALDVLSDYCIKILELENQDSEANEWVRDGAGRNWENYDNFVIDENGIIIFFHPYQVGSYAEGERIVVISSRFIFPLLKENTKLHLLWN
;
A
#
# COMPACT_ATOMS: atom_id res chain seq x y z
N MET A 1 -14.80 -0.81 41.93
CA MET A 1 -14.04 -0.68 40.68
C MET A 1 -13.39 -2.01 40.40
N THR A 2 -13.79 -2.69 39.32
CA THR A 2 -13.17 -3.96 38.90
C THR A 2 -11.69 -3.71 38.61
N LYS A 3 -10.81 -4.46 39.28
CA LYS A 3 -9.36 -4.27 39.17
C LYS A 3 -8.95 -4.59 37.74
N ARG A 4 -8.34 -3.63 37.04
CA ARG A 4 -7.82 -3.82 35.67
C ARG A 4 -6.94 -5.09 35.66
N PRO A 5 -7.20 -6.07 34.80
CA PRO A 5 -6.38 -7.27 34.70
C PRO A 5 -4.97 -6.89 34.26
N ASN A 6 -4.00 -7.74 34.61
CA ASN A 6 -2.64 -7.54 34.13
C ASN A 6 -2.56 -7.83 32.63
N ILE A 7 -1.67 -7.12 31.92
CA ILE A 7 -1.38 -7.40 30.52
C ILE A 7 -0.81 -8.83 30.43
N PRO A 8 -1.36 -9.71 29.57
CA PRO A 8 -0.84 -11.06 29.40
C PRO A 8 0.66 -11.06 29.08
N ALA A 9 1.40 -11.99 29.67
CA ALA A 9 2.86 -12.03 29.57
C ALA A 9 3.36 -12.11 28.12
N GLU A 10 2.64 -12.84 27.26
CA GLU A 10 2.95 -12.96 25.84
C GLU A 10 2.79 -11.64 25.08
N ILE A 11 1.68 -10.92 25.30
CA ILE A 11 1.43 -9.61 24.68
C ILE A 11 2.48 -8.61 25.15
N LYS A 12 2.78 -8.60 26.46
CA LYS A 12 3.85 -7.77 27.03
C LYS A 12 5.20 -8.06 26.38
N ARG A 13 5.56 -9.33 26.20
CA ARG A 13 6.78 -9.73 25.50
C ARG A 13 6.80 -9.20 24.08
N ARG A 14 5.72 -9.38 23.32
CA ARG A 14 5.62 -8.93 21.93
C ARG A 14 5.81 -7.42 21.79
N VAL A 15 5.17 -6.61 22.64
CA VAL A 15 5.31 -5.14 22.60
C VAL A 15 6.74 -4.70 22.91
N LEU A 16 7.42 -5.39 23.83
CA LEU A 16 8.82 -5.11 24.13
C LEU A 16 9.74 -5.49 22.97
N VAL A 17 9.49 -6.62 22.30
CA VAL A 17 10.27 -7.07 21.14
C VAL A 17 10.09 -6.10 19.96
N GLU A 18 8.85 -5.69 19.64
CA GLU A 18 8.54 -4.69 18.60
C GLU A 18 9.34 -3.39 18.78
N ALA A 19 9.52 -2.96 20.03
CA ALA A 19 10.27 -1.75 20.35
C ALA A 19 11.78 -1.98 20.55
N GLY A 20 12.27 -3.22 20.39
CA GLY A 20 13.66 -3.59 20.65
C GLY A 20 14.09 -3.38 22.11
N HIS A 21 13.19 -3.63 23.05
CA HIS A 21 13.34 -3.38 24.49
C HIS A 21 13.72 -1.93 24.84
N ARG A 22 13.27 -0.97 24.03
CA ARG A 22 13.55 0.47 24.20
C ARG A 22 12.28 1.28 24.00
N CYS A 23 12.33 2.56 24.36
CA CYS A 23 11.24 3.50 24.11
C CYS A 23 10.95 3.58 22.61
N ALA A 24 9.67 3.41 22.24
CA ALA A 24 9.18 3.42 20.86
C ALA A 24 9.43 4.73 20.11
N ILE A 25 9.58 5.84 20.85
CA ILE A 25 9.95 7.13 20.26
C ILE A 25 11.40 7.05 19.78
N HIS A 26 11.56 7.08 18.46
CA HIS A 26 12.82 6.81 17.76
C HIS A 26 14.00 7.71 18.19
N THR A 27 13.74 8.94 18.66
CA THR A 27 14.77 9.85 19.18
C THR A 27 15.16 9.58 20.64
N CYS A 28 14.34 8.84 21.41
CA CYS A 28 14.58 8.62 22.84
C CYS A 28 15.40 7.36 23.14
N LYS A 29 14.99 6.18 22.61
CA LYS A 29 15.68 4.88 22.74
C LYS A 29 16.07 4.42 24.16
N ASN A 30 15.50 5.02 25.22
CA ASN A 30 15.79 4.64 26.60
C ASN A 30 15.34 3.19 26.87
N PRO A 31 16.19 2.33 27.46
CA PRO A 31 15.88 0.91 27.68
C PRO A 31 14.90 0.64 28.83
N ASN A 32 14.74 1.57 29.77
CA ASN A 32 13.76 1.41 30.84
C ASN A 32 12.39 1.85 30.34
N VAL A 33 11.46 0.90 30.18
CA VAL A 33 10.16 1.14 29.55
C VAL A 33 9.00 0.51 30.30
N ASP A 34 7.89 1.22 30.28
CA ASP A 34 6.57 0.77 30.66
C ASP A 34 5.69 0.59 29.42
N ILE A 35 4.65 -0.23 29.52
CA ILE A 35 3.68 -0.40 28.44
C ILE A 35 2.54 0.58 28.62
N HIS A 36 2.33 1.39 27.59
CA HIS A 36 1.26 2.35 27.50
C HIS A 36 0.16 1.89 26.54
N HIS A 37 -1.08 2.26 26.87
CA HIS A 37 -2.26 2.07 26.03
C HIS A 37 -2.47 3.29 25.16
N ILE A 38 -2.34 3.17 23.84
CA ILE A 38 -2.54 4.29 22.90
C ILE A 38 -3.96 4.85 23.02
N ILE A 39 -4.97 3.97 22.93
CA ILE A 39 -6.36 4.23 23.33
C ILE A 39 -6.48 3.85 24.81
N PRO A 40 -6.85 4.78 25.71
CA PRO A 40 -6.92 4.53 27.14
C PRO A 40 -7.80 3.33 27.51
N TRP A 41 -7.38 2.57 28.54
CA TRP A 41 -8.13 1.42 29.06
C TRP A 41 -9.60 1.73 29.36
N ALA A 42 -9.90 2.94 29.84
CA ALA A 42 -11.26 3.38 30.12
C ALA A 42 -12.20 3.30 28.90
N LYS A 43 -11.65 3.38 27.67
CA LYS A 43 -12.40 3.30 26.42
C LYS A 43 -12.33 1.91 25.79
N CYS A 44 -11.15 1.27 25.74
CA CYS A 44 -10.99 0.02 24.99
C CYS A 44 -11.30 -1.23 25.81
N GLN A 45 -11.09 -1.21 27.14
CA GLN A 45 -11.25 -2.35 28.05
C GLN A 45 -10.59 -3.68 27.60
N GLU A 46 -9.61 -3.59 26.69
CA GLU A 46 -8.88 -4.74 26.14
C GLU A 46 -7.36 -4.50 26.09
N HIS A 47 -6.59 -5.59 26.10
CA HIS A 47 -5.13 -5.60 25.95
C HIS A 47 -4.74 -6.03 24.54
N ASN A 48 -5.18 -5.27 23.53
CA ASN A 48 -4.83 -5.53 22.14
C ASN A 48 -3.39 -5.09 21.84
N PHE A 49 -2.56 -5.97 21.26
CA PHE A 49 -1.19 -5.66 20.86
C PHE A 49 -1.07 -4.38 20.02
N ASN A 50 -2.01 -4.15 19.09
CA ASN A 50 -2.02 -2.97 18.23
C ASN A 50 -2.29 -1.66 19.00
N ASN A 51 -2.87 -1.76 20.18
CA ASN A 51 -3.18 -0.63 21.05
C ASN A 51 -2.13 -0.41 22.16
N LEU A 52 -1.03 -1.17 22.16
CA LEU A 52 0.01 -1.10 23.18
C LEU A 52 1.33 -0.61 22.59
N ILE A 53 2.04 0.25 23.32
CA ILE A 53 3.35 0.80 22.90
C ILE A 53 4.30 0.87 24.10
N ALA A 54 5.58 0.57 23.89
CA ALA A 54 6.59 0.67 24.94
C ALA A 54 7.15 2.09 25.04
N LEU A 55 7.03 2.74 26.21
CA LEU A 55 7.51 4.10 26.45
C LEU A 55 8.35 4.17 27.71
N CYS A 56 9.41 4.98 27.72
CA CYS A 56 10.16 5.22 28.95
C CYS A 56 9.36 6.07 29.93
N PRO A 57 9.68 6.06 31.25
CA PRO A 57 8.94 6.83 32.25
C PRO A 57 8.78 8.33 31.91
N ASN A 58 9.78 8.92 31.23
CA ASN A 58 9.72 10.31 30.81
C ASN A 58 8.76 10.53 29.63
N CYS A 59 8.86 9.74 28.57
CA CYS A 59 7.95 9.85 27.42
C CYS A 59 6.53 9.45 27.80
N HIS A 60 6.37 8.46 28.68
CA HIS A 60 5.09 8.04 29.23
C HIS A 60 4.39 9.19 29.99
N ARG A 61 5.14 9.96 30.79
CA ARG A 61 4.63 11.16 31.46
C ARG A 61 4.23 12.25 30.48
N ARG A 62 5.05 12.49 29.45
CA ARG A 62 4.75 13.48 28.40
C ARG A 62 3.45 13.17 27.66
N VAL A 63 3.16 11.88 27.43
CA VAL A 63 1.85 11.43 26.91
C VAL A 63 0.73 11.75 27.89
N HIS A 64 0.89 11.42 29.17
CA HIS A 64 -0.12 11.75 30.19
C HIS A 64 -0.37 13.25 30.34
N ASN A 65 0.67 14.08 30.10
CA ASN A 65 0.59 15.53 30.11
C ASN A 65 0.01 16.13 28.80
N GLY A 66 -0.25 15.31 27.77
CA GLY A 66 -0.73 15.77 26.47
C GLY A 66 0.32 16.41 25.56
N GLU A 67 1.61 16.38 25.93
CA GLU A 67 2.71 16.87 25.08
C GLU A 67 3.00 15.95 23.89
N ILE A 68 2.60 14.69 24.00
CA ILE A 68 2.68 13.70 22.94
C ILE A 68 1.27 13.16 22.75
N ASP A 69 0.64 13.56 21.65
CA ASP A 69 -0.73 13.16 21.36
C ASP A 69 -0.82 11.70 20.88
N GLN A 70 -2.06 11.20 20.84
CA GLN A 70 -2.35 9.83 20.42
C GLN A 70 -1.95 9.56 18.96
N LYS A 71 -2.05 10.54 18.06
CA LYS A 71 -1.68 10.41 16.65
C LYS A 71 -0.18 10.17 16.50
N SER A 72 0.62 10.88 17.28
CA SER A 72 2.07 10.71 17.37
C SER A 72 2.44 9.30 17.86
N LEU A 73 1.70 8.76 18.84
CA LEU A 73 1.90 7.38 19.30
C LEU A 73 1.60 6.34 18.23
N LEU A 74 0.53 6.53 17.45
CA LEU A 74 0.21 5.67 16.30
C LEU A 74 1.33 5.73 15.24
N MET A 75 1.83 6.93 14.92
CA MET A 75 2.95 7.12 13.99
C MET A 75 4.23 6.44 14.49
N TYR A 76 4.55 6.55 15.77
CA TYR A 76 5.71 5.87 16.35
C TYR A 76 5.57 4.37 16.30
N LYS A 77 4.38 3.83 16.61
CA LYS A 77 4.12 2.40 16.51
C LYS A 77 4.22 1.89 15.08
N ALA A 78 3.64 2.59 14.11
CA ALA A 78 3.79 2.25 12.69
C ALA A 78 5.25 2.32 12.21
N SER A 79 6.03 3.25 12.76
CA SER A 79 7.46 3.39 12.42
C SER A 79 8.33 2.28 13.00
N LEU A 80 7.92 1.63 14.09
CA LEU A 80 8.62 0.44 14.62
C LEU A 80 8.53 -0.72 13.63
N VAL A 81 7.35 -0.93 13.02
CA VAL A 81 7.16 -1.92 11.96
C VAL A 81 8.04 -1.59 10.74
N LYS A 82 8.08 -0.32 10.30
CA LYS A 82 8.94 0.12 9.19
C LYS A 82 10.44 -0.09 9.47
N ARG A 83 10.87 -0.01 10.73
CA ARG A 83 12.26 -0.23 11.13
C ARG A 83 12.62 -1.71 11.16
N GLU A 84 11.71 -2.56 11.63
CA GLU A 84 11.84 -4.02 11.50
C GLU A 84 11.99 -4.38 10.02
N ILE A 85 11.14 -3.84 9.12
CA ILE A 85 11.26 -4.03 7.67
C ILE A 85 12.63 -3.57 7.14
N LYS A 86 13.11 -2.36 7.49
CA LYS A 86 14.44 -1.88 7.07
C LYS A 86 15.61 -2.70 7.61
N GLU A 87 15.56 -3.13 8.87
CA GLU A 87 16.61 -3.95 9.49
C GLU A 87 16.60 -5.37 8.90
N THR A 88 15.42 -5.90 8.58
CA THR A 88 15.25 -7.19 7.87
C THR A 88 15.67 -7.07 6.42
N ASP A 89 15.42 -5.94 5.74
CA ASP A 89 15.92 -5.62 4.40
C ASP A 89 17.46 -5.56 4.40
N LEU A 90 18.07 -4.91 5.40
CA LEU A 90 19.54 -4.83 5.53
C LEU A 90 20.15 -6.19 5.86
N GLU A 91 19.56 -6.98 6.78
CA GLU A 91 20.04 -8.32 7.11
C GLU A 91 19.77 -9.34 5.99
N ASN A 92 18.66 -9.23 5.26
CA ASN A 92 18.37 -10.01 4.07
C ASN A 92 19.29 -9.60 2.91
N THR A 93 19.65 -8.32 2.78
CA THR A 93 20.67 -7.85 1.85
C THR A 93 22.03 -8.45 2.22
N GLN A 94 22.43 -8.43 3.49
CA GLN A 94 23.70 -9.02 3.95
C GLN A 94 23.75 -10.56 3.86
N LYS A 95 22.64 -11.26 4.14
CA LYS A 95 22.51 -12.72 3.98
C LYS A 95 22.42 -13.13 2.51
N SER A 96 21.77 -12.32 1.67
CA SER A 96 21.72 -12.51 0.20
C SER A 96 23.12 -12.36 -0.42
N ILE A 97 23.91 -11.38 0.04
CA ILE A 97 25.32 -11.19 -0.37
C ILE A 97 26.21 -12.41 -0.03
N ASN A 98 25.96 -13.08 1.09
CA ASN A 98 26.81 -14.18 1.57
C ASN A 98 26.39 -15.58 1.08
N ASN A 99 25.19 -15.74 0.49
CA ASN A 99 24.67 -17.05 0.04
C ASN A 99 24.47 -17.19 -1.48
N PHE A 100 24.81 -16.21 -2.32
CA PHE A 100 24.67 -16.34 -3.78
C PHE A 100 26.00 -16.63 -4.49
N SER A 101 26.21 -17.91 -4.78
CA SER A 101 26.88 -18.31 -6.02
C SER A 101 25.98 -17.90 -7.20
N SER A 102 26.53 -17.14 -8.15
CA SER A 102 25.96 -16.66 -9.42
C SER A 102 24.67 -15.81 -9.34
N ASN A 103 24.83 -14.48 -9.28
CA ASN A 103 23.79 -13.53 -9.71
C ASN A 103 23.52 -13.70 -11.21
N ILE A 104 22.41 -14.34 -11.54
CA ILE A 104 21.74 -14.15 -12.83
C ILE A 104 20.64 -13.13 -12.54
N GLU A 105 20.66 -11.97 -13.20
CA GLU A 105 19.57 -10.99 -13.13
C GLU A 105 18.24 -11.69 -13.43
N SER A 106 17.30 -11.67 -12.47
CA SER A 106 16.02 -12.37 -12.61
C SER A 106 15.03 -11.66 -13.52
N HIS A 107 15.35 -10.43 -13.95
CA HIS A 107 14.53 -9.60 -14.82
C HIS A 107 15.36 -8.49 -15.47
N GLN A 108 14.84 -7.93 -16.56
CA GLN A 108 15.30 -6.70 -17.20
C GLN A 108 14.18 -5.65 -17.12
N SER A 109 14.52 -4.37 -17.00
CA SER A 109 13.53 -3.29 -17.14
C SER A 109 13.27 -3.02 -18.62
N VAL A 110 11.99 -2.88 -18.99
CA VAL A 110 11.54 -2.52 -20.33
C VAL A 110 10.73 -1.23 -20.23
N LEU A 111 11.04 -0.28 -21.12
CA LEU A 111 10.29 0.97 -21.27
C LEU A 111 9.56 0.96 -22.62
N LEU A 112 8.24 0.95 -22.58
CA LEU A 112 7.40 1.29 -23.72
C LEU A 112 7.18 2.80 -23.70
N SER A 113 7.64 3.50 -24.74
CA SER A 113 7.50 4.96 -24.83
C SER A 113 6.92 5.37 -26.17
N GLU A 114 5.99 6.32 -26.17
CA GLU A 114 5.47 6.96 -27.37
C GLU A 114 5.08 8.42 -27.09
N GLN A 115 5.37 9.30 -28.04
CA GLN A 115 4.93 10.68 -28.02
C GLN A 115 4.34 11.07 -29.37
N ASN A 116 3.17 11.70 -29.35
CA ASN A 116 2.57 12.35 -30.52
C ASN A 116 2.50 13.85 -30.27
N ASN A 117 3.09 14.63 -31.19
CA ASN A 117 3.09 16.09 -31.14
C ASN A 117 2.23 16.73 -32.24
N ASN A 118 1.45 15.91 -32.97
CA ASN A 118 0.56 16.37 -34.04
C ASN A 118 -0.78 16.88 -33.47
N GLU A 119 -1.87 16.77 -34.24
CA GLU A 119 -3.18 17.35 -33.89
C GLU A 119 -3.73 16.88 -32.52
N TYR A 120 -3.46 15.64 -32.11
CA TYR A 120 -3.82 15.10 -30.80
C TYR A 120 -2.58 14.75 -29.98
N LYS A 121 -2.20 15.67 -29.09
CA LYS A 121 -0.93 15.58 -28.35
C LYS A 121 -1.03 14.65 -27.15
N TYR A 122 -0.09 13.71 -27.05
CA TYR A 122 0.10 12.88 -25.85
C TYR A 122 1.54 12.38 -25.72
N SER A 123 1.92 12.00 -24.51
CA SER A 123 3.12 11.23 -24.22
C SER A 123 2.81 10.10 -23.25
N ILE A 124 3.38 8.92 -23.48
CA ILE A 124 3.35 7.80 -22.55
C ILE A 124 4.74 7.22 -22.36
N ASP A 125 5.11 7.00 -21.10
CA ASP A 125 6.28 6.22 -20.67
C ASP A 125 5.81 5.12 -19.71
N PHE A 126 5.85 3.86 -20.13
CA PHE A 126 5.40 2.74 -19.33
C PHE A 126 6.56 1.77 -19.08
N GLU A 127 7.08 1.79 -17.85
CA GLU A 127 8.13 0.88 -17.40
C GLU A 127 7.53 -0.39 -16.77
N TYR A 128 8.06 -1.56 -17.12
CA TYR A 128 7.67 -2.87 -16.57
C TYR A 128 8.81 -3.88 -16.60
N PRO A 129 8.79 -4.92 -15.73
CA PRO A 129 9.82 -5.95 -15.75
C PRO A 129 9.58 -6.98 -16.85
N HIS A 130 10.66 -7.46 -17.47
CA HIS A 130 10.72 -8.66 -18.28
C HIS A 130 11.55 -9.73 -17.56
N PHE A 131 10.90 -10.76 -17.05
CA PHE A 131 11.53 -11.82 -16.25
C PHE A 131 12.36 -12.79 -17.09
N ILE A 132 13.49 -13.21 -16.53
CA ILE A 132 14.43 -14.19 -17.10
C ILE A 132 14.63 -15.33 -16.08
N PRO A 133 14.56 -16.61 -16.49
CA PRO A 133 14.30 -17.07 -17.86
C PRO A 133 12.84 -16.86 -18.31
N ASN A 134 12.65 -16.54 -19.59
CA ASN A 134 11.34 -16.33 -20.20
C ASN A 134 10.62 -17.66 -20.49
N MET A 135 10.25 -18.39 -19.45
CA MET A 135 9.65 -19.73 -19.52
C MET A 135 8.54 -19.93 -18.49
N GLY A 136 7.72 -20.97 -18.67
CA GLY A 136 6.64 -21.33 -17.73
C GLY A 136 5.72 -20.16 -17.41
N ASP A 137 5.52 -19.90 -16.12
CA ASP A 137 4.68 -18.79 -15.65
C ASP A 137 5.33 -17.42 -15.82
N LEU A 138 6.67 -17.32 -15.79
CA LEU A 138 7.37 -16.06 -16.02
C LEU A 138 7.11 -15.56 -17.45
N ARG A 139 7.07 -16.46 -18.44
CA ARG A 139 6.67 -16.12 -19.81
C ARG A 139 5.26 -15.58 -19.90
N GLN A 140 4.32 -16.20 -19.18
CA GLN A 140 2.93 -15.74 -19.15
C GLN A 140 2.83 -14.35 -18.49
N ILE A 141 3.54 -14.13 -17.38
CA ILE A 141 3.62 -12.83 -16.71
C ILE A 141 4.21 -11.76 -17.65
N ASN A 142 5.29 -12.07 -18.37
CA ASN A 142 5.89 -11.14 -19.34
C ASN A 142 4.86 -10.69 -20.39
N VAL A 143 4.09 -11.64 -20.95
CA VAL A 143 3.03 -11.33 -21.93
C VAL A 143 1.93 -10.46 -21.30
N LEU A 144 1.53 -10.73 -20.06
CA LEU A 144 0.51 -9.95 -19.36
C LEU A 144 0.95 -8.51 -19.08
N LEU A 145 2.21 -8.32 -18.67
CA LEU A 145 2.78 -6.99 -18.41
C LEU A 145 2.95 -6.18 -19.69
N GLU A 146 3.42 -6.81 -20.77
CA GLU A 146 3.49 -6.19 -22.10
C GLU A 146 2.09 -5.79 -22.60
N ALA A 147 1.10 -6.68 -22.47
CA ALA A 147 -0.28 -6.38 -22.83
C ALA A 147 -0.85 -5.21 -22.00
N GLN A 148 -0.48 -5.10 -20.72
CA GLN A 148 -0.88 -3.97 -19.88
C GLN A 148 -0.27 -2.64 -20.37
N ALA A 149 1.01 -2.63 -20.72
CA ALA A 149 1.69 -1.46 -21.27
C ALA A 149 1.05 -1.03 -22.61
N ILE A 150 0.77 -1.99 -23.50
CA ILE A 150 0.08 -1.73 -24.77
C ILE A 150 -1.34 -1.19 -24.53
N LYS A 151 -2.08 -1.73 -23.56
CA LYS A 151 -3.42 -1.24 -23.22
C LYS A 151 -3.37 0.21 -22.72
N ALA A 152 -2.40 0.55 -21.87
CA ALA A 152 -2.20 1.93 -21.41
C ALA A 152 -1.92 2.88 -22.60
N LEU A 153 -1.04 2.46 -23.52
CA LEU A 153 -0.77 3.21 -24.76
C LEU A 153 -2.03 3.45 -25.59
N LEU A 154 -2.85 2.42 -25.80
CA LEU A 154 -4.10 2.54 -26.54
C LEU A 154 -5.09 3.48 -25.85
N CYS A 155 -5.15 3.47 -24.52
CA CYS A 155 -5.97 4.40 -23.75
C CYS A 155 -5.52 5.85 -23.92
N GLU A 156 -4.22 6.14 -23.91
CA GLU A 156 -3.71 7.50 -24.13
C GLU A 156 -3.98 8.02 -25.54
N ARG A 157 -3.80 7.15 -26.55
CA ARG A 157 -4.19 7.44 -27.93
C ARG A 157 -5.68 7.79 -28.04
N LEU A 158 -6.54 6.99 -27.43
CA LEU A 158 -7.99 7.21 -27.45
C LEU A 158 -8.36 8.53 -26.76
N ARG A 159 -7.82 8.79 -25.56
CA ARG A 159 -8.09 10.04 -24.82
C ARG A 159 -7.69 11.27 -25.62
N ALA A 160 -6.51 11.25 -26.23
CA ALA A 160 -6.05 12.35 -27.08
C ALA A 160 -6.94 12.52 -28.32
N PHE A 161 -7.39 11.41 -28.93
CA PHE A 161 -8.32 11.46 -30.05
C PHE A 161 -9.71 12.00 -29.67
N GLU A 162 -10.29 11.56 -28.56
CA GLU A 162 -11.60 12.04 -28.07
C GLU A 162 -11.58 13.54 -27.75
N GLN A 163 -10.46 14.04 -27.24
CA GLN A 163 -10.27 15.45 -26.94
C GLN A 163 -10.46 16.35 -28.16
N LEU A 164 -10.05 15.92 -29.36
CA LEU A 164 -10.27 16.64 -30.62
C LEU A 164 -11.73 16.98 -30.88
N PHE A 165 -12.65 16.10 -30.49
CA PHE A 165 -14.08 16.23 -30.79
C PHE A 165 -14.87 16.92 -29.69
N SER A 166 -14.34 16.90 -28.46
CA SER A 166 -14.91 17.64 -27.32
C SER A 166 -14.86 19.17 -27.51
N GLU A 167 -14.05 19.64 -28.45
CA GLU A 167 -13.73 21.05 -28.70
C GLU A 167 -14.64 21.75 -29.73
N THR A 168 -15.63 21.08 -30.32
CA THR A 168 -16.51 21.70 -31.34
C THR A 168 -17.43 22.82 -30.82
N ASN A 169 -17.42 23.15 -29.52
CA ASN A 169 -18.30 24.17 -28.91
C ASN A 169 -17.62 25.45 -28.37
N HIS A 170 -16.29 25.58 -28.37
CA HIS A 170 -15.60 26.70 -27.70
C HIS A 170 -14.44 27.30 -28.52
N SER A 171 -14.70 27.68 -29.78
CA SER A 171 -13.69 28.10 -30.76
C SER A 171 -12.87 29.36 -30.44
N ASP A 172 -13.21 30.15 -29.42
CA ASP A 172 -12.66 31.52 -29.27
C ASP A 172 -11.81 31.76 -28.00
N ASN A 173 -11.50 30.74 -27.19
CA ASN A 173 -10.76 30.94 -25.94
C ASN A 173 -9.26 30.59 -26.05
N LEU A 174 -8.42 31.64 -26.13
CA LEU A 174 -6.95 31.54 -26.22
C LEU A 174 -6.29 30.82 -25.01
N ILE A 175 -6.90 30.88 -23.83
CA ILE A 175 -6.39 30.20 -22.61
C ILE A 175 -6.55 28.69 -22.74
N LEU A 176 -7.70 28.23 -23.25
CA LEU A 176 -7.94 26.82 -23.55
C LEU A 176 -6.94 26.31 -24.59
N LYS A 177 -6.70 27.09 -25.65
CA LYS A 177 -5.71 26.74 -26.69
C LYS A 177 -4.30 26.53 -26.11
N ASN A 178 -3.85 27.37 -25.18
CA ASN A 178 -2.55 27.23 -24.53
C ASN A 178 -2.48 26.05 -23.53
N LEU A 179 -3.58 25.72 -22.83
CA LEU A 179 -3.64 24.54 -21.96
C LEU A 179 -3.59 23.23 -22.76
N LEU A 180 -4.21 23.23 -23.94
CA LEU A 180 -4.23 22.12 -24.90
C LEU A 180 -2.89 21.88 -25.59
N GLU A 181 -1.98 22.87 -25.61
CA GLU A 181 -0.65 22.69 -26.18
C GLU A 181 0.22 21.69 -25.42
N GLN A 182 -0.06 21.45 -24.14
CA GLN A 182 0.73 20.55 -23.29
C GLN A 182 0.48 19.07 -23.59
N GLY A 183 -0.67 18.70 -24.15
CA GLY A 183 -1.05 17.31 -24.41
C GLY A 183 -1.29 16.47 -23.14
N ASN A 184 -1.80 15.25 -23.32
CA ASN A 184 -1.94 14.28 -22.24
C ASN A 184 -0.58 13.67 -21.87
N ALA A 185 -0.37 13.32 -20.61
CA ALA A 185 0.86 12.64 -20.18
C ALA A 185 0.54 11.46 -19.27
N TYR A 186 1.14 10.32 -19.54
CA TYR A 186 1.08 9.12 -18.71
C TYR A 186 2.49 8.63 -18.43
N ALA A 187 2.81 8.36 -17.17
CA ALA A 187 4.06 7.69 -16.82
C ALA A 187 3.80 6.58 -15.80
N SER A 188 4.44 5.43 -15.96
CA SER A 188 4.39 4.33 -15.00
C SER A 188 5.80 3.82 -14.73
N SER A 189 6.10 3.63 -13.44
CA SER A 189 7.30 2.94 -12.96
C SER A 189 6.90 1.70 -12.17
N PHE A 190 7.80 0.72 -12.05
CA PHE A 190 7.51 -0.51 -11.30
C PHE A 190 8.47 -0.77 -10.15
N LYS A 191 8.03 -1.59 -9.20
CA LYS A 191 8.87 -2.24 -8.21
C LYS A 191 8.42 -3.68 -8.02
N ILE A 192 9.34 -4.63 -8.12
CA ILE A 192 9.07 -6.01 -7.71
C ILE A 192 9.10 -6.06 -6.18
N ILE A 193 7.99 -6.44 -5.56
CA ILE A 193 7.83 -6.50 -4.11
C ILE A 193 8.17 -7.90 -3.62
N VAL A 194 7.58 -8.93 -4.25
CA VAL A 194 7.85 -10.33 -3.95
C VAL A 194 8.23 -11.04 -5.24
N HIS A 195 9.31 -11.82 -5.20
CA HIS A 195 9.66 -12.73 -6.28
C HIS A 195 10.18 -14.05 -5.69
N THR A 196 9.30 -15.04 -5.67
CA THR A 196 9.60 -16.40 -5.21
C THR A 196 9.12 -17.41 -6.24
N GLU A 197 9.40 -18.70 -6.03
CA GLU A 197 8.83 -19.77 -6.83
C GLU A 197 7.31 -19.92 -6.68
N GLY A 198 6.73 -19.40 -5.59
CA GLY A 198 5.31 -19.54 -5.28
C GLY A 198 4.48 -18.28 -5.54
N ILE A 199 5.07 -17.10 -5.45
CA ILE A 199 4.38 -15.80 -5.53
C ILE A 199 5.25 -14.79 -6.28
N ILE A 200 4.61 -14.00 -7.14
CA ILE A 200 5.15 -12.75 -7.67
C ILE A 200 4.19 -11.60 -7.35
N THR A 201 4.73 -10.51 -6.83
CA THR A 201 4.01 -9.26 -6.63
C THR A 201 4.80 -8.11 -7.22
N ILE A 202 4.14 -7.30 -8.05
CA ILE A 202 4.71 -6.14 -8.73
C ILE A 202 3.82 -4.95 -8.40
N ARG A 203 4.43 -3.86 -7.92
CA ARG A 203 3.76 -2.59 -7.70
C ARG A 203 4.04 -1.67 -8.87
N GLN A 204 3.02 -1.00 -9.39
CA GLN A 204 3.14 0.07 -10.38
C GLN A 204 2.76 1.40 -9.74
N SER A 205 3.60 2.40 -9.92
CA SER A 205 3.32 3.79 -9.54
C SER A 205 3.08 4.60 -10.81
N ILE A 206 1.87 5.14 -10.91
CA ILE A 206 1.34 5.77 -12.12
C ILE A 206 1.17 7.26 -11.88
N TYR A 207 1.62 8.04 -12.86
CA TYR A 207 1.34 9.44 -13.05
C TYR A 207 0.46 9.60 -14.28
N TYR A 208 -0.55 10.46 -14.18
CA TYR A 208 -1.40 10.78 -15.31
C TYR A 208 -1.81 12.25 -15.27
N TYR A 209 -1.73 12.93 -16.41
CA TYR A 209 -2.24 14.26 -16.61
C TYR A 209 -3.09 14.29 -17.88
N SER A 210 -4.31 14.80 -17.74
CA SER A 210 -5.14 15.13 -18.89
C SER A 210 -4.95 16.60 -19.24
N SER A 211 -4.72 16.91 -20.51
CA SER A 211 -4.55 18.27 -20.96
C SER A 211 -5.77 19.14 -20.62
N GLY A 212 -5.52 20.27 -19.95
CA GLY A 212 -6.58 21.15 -19.45
C GLY A 212 -7.08 20.83 -18.05
N ALA A 213 -6.62 19.74 -17.43
CA ALA A 213 -6.89 19.46 -16.03
C ALA A 213 -6.17 20.47 -15.11
N ALA A 214 -6.79 20.77 -13.96
CA ALA A 214 -6.19 21.67 -12.98
C ALA A 214 -4.91 21.11 -12.33
N HIS A 215 -4.79 19.78 -12.26
CA HIS A 215 -3.67 19.08 -11.67
C HIS A 215 -3.53 17.67 -12.27
N PRO A 216 -2.34 17.04 -12.16
CA PRO A 216 -2.17 15.62 -12.49
C PRO A 216 -2.77 14.71 -11.42
N ASN A 217 -2.80 13.40 -11.66
CA ASN A 217 -3.10 12.38 -10.67
C ASN A 217 -1.89 11.46 -10.50
N HIS A 218 -1.75 10.95 -9.27
CA HIS A 218 -0.80 9.90 -8.95
C HIS A 218 -1.53 8.81 -8.19
N PHE A 219 -1.33 7.56 -8.58
CA PHE A 219 -1.91 6.41 -7.89
C PHE A 219 -1.06 5.17 -8.08
N THR A 220 -1.24 4.23 -7.16
CA THR A 220 -0.48 2.99 -7.07
C THR A 220 -1.40 1.80 -7.30
N THR A 221 -1.01 0.89 -8.17
CA THR A 221 -1.71 -0.38 -8.35
C THR A 221 -0.74 -1.55 -8.18
N GLY A 222 -1.29 -2.73 -7.93
CA GLY A 222 -0.51 -3.93 -7.68
C GLY A 222 -1.00 -5.10 -8.52
N VAL A 223 -0.04 -5.87 -9.02
CA VAL A 223 -0.28 -7.11 -9.74
C VAL A 223 0.28 -8.24 -8.89
N ASN A 224 -0.59 -9.19 -8.53
CA ASN A 224 -0.29 -10.26 -7.59
C ASN A 224 -0.60 -11.61 -8.22
N TYR A 225 0.38 -12.51 -8.26
CA TYR A 225 0.22 -13.84 -8.84
C TYR A 225 0.71 -14.93 -7.90
N PHE A 226 -0.07 -16.01 -7.78
CA PHE A 226 0.50 -17.31 -7.44
C PHE A 226 1.21 -17.88 -8.67
N ARG A 227 2.34 -18.55 -8.45
CA ARG A 227 3.14 -19.24 -9.46
C ARG A 227 3.11 -20.74 -9.27
N ASN A 228 3.13 -21.49 -10.36
CA ASN A 228 3.11 -22.94 -10.49
C ASN A 228 1.81 -23.56 -9.93
N PRO A 229 0.64 -23.41 -10.60
CA PRO A 229 0.41 -22.68 -11.86
C PRO A 229 0.22 -21.17 -11.66
N LEU A 230 0.26 -20.39 -12.74
CA LEU A 230 -0.03 -18.96 -12.72
C LEU A 230 -1.51 -18.70 -12.41
N ILE A 231 -1.77 -18.00 -11.31
CA ILE A 231 -3.13 -17.60 -10.91
C ILE A 231 -3.09 -16.16 -10.44
N SER A 232 -3.91 -15.29 -11.03
CA SER A 232 -4.11 -13.93 -10.53
C SER A 232 -4.76 -13.97 -9.16
N ILE A 233 -4.17 -13.26 -8.20
CA ILE A 233 -4.70 -13.18 -6.84
C ILE A 233 -5.74 -12.06 -6.82
N ASN A 234 -7.01 -12.46 -6.72
CA ASN A 234 -8.09 -11.57 -6.28
C ASN A 234 -8.20 -11.68 -4.75
N LEU A 235 -8.29 -10.52 -4.07
CA LEU A 235 -8.31 -10.45 -2.61
C LEU A 235 -9.48 -11.24 -2.00
N GLU A 236 -10.67 -11.15 -2.60
CA GLU A 236 -11.87 -11.88 -2.16
C GLU A 236 -11.61 -13.39 -2.08
N HIS A 237 -10.93 -13.93 -3.08
CA HIS A 237 -10.74 -15.36 -3.25
C HIS A 237 -9.72 -15.96 -2.28
N LEU A 238 -8.99 -15.14 -1.52
CA LEU A 238 -8.03 -15.61 -0.51
C LEU A 238 -8.68 -16.16 0.76
N PHE A 239 -9.92 -15.77 1.05
CA PHE A 239 -10.54 -16.01 2.36
C PHE A 239 -11.54 -17.16 2.35
N THR A 240 -11.56 -17.94 3.43
CA THR A 240 -12.49 -19.08 3.58
C THR A 240 -13.94 -18.59 3.64
N ASP A 241 -14.16 -17.50 4.36
CA ASP A 241 -15.43 -16.78 4.45
C ASP A 241 -15.19 -15.34 3.95
N SER A 242 -15.50 -15.11 2.67
CA SER A 242 -15.20 -13.84 2.01
C SER A 242 -16.01 -12.69 2.60
N LEU A 243 -17.29 -12.88 2.91
CA LEU A 243 -18.12 -11.83 3.49
C LEU A 243 -17.61 -11.39 4.87
N LYS A 244 -17.27 -12.36 5.72
CA LYS A 244 -16.68 -12.04 7.03
C LYS A 244 -15.31 -11.38 6.89
N ALA A 245 -14.49 -11.80 5.92
CA ALA A 245 -13.22 -11.16 5.67
C ALA A 245 -13.39 -9.71 5.19
N LEU A 246 -14.36 -9.45 4.30
CA LEU A 246 -14.69 -8.12 3.84
C LEU A 246 -15.14 -7.21 4.98
N ASP A 247 -16.00 -7.70 5.88
CA ASP A 247 -16.39 -6.97 7.09
C ASP A 247 -15.16 -6.61 7.94
N VAL A 248 -14.26 -7.57 8.19
CA VAL A 248 -13.06 -7.36 9.00
C VAL A 248 -12.09 -6.37 8.33
N LEU A 249 -11.88 -6.48 7.02
CA LEU A 249 -11.01 -5.57 6.26
C LEU A 249 -11.58 -4.16 6.23
N SER A 250 -12.89 -4.02 5.97
CA SER A 250 -13.58 -2.74 5.95
C SER A 250 -13.55 -2.05 7.31
N ASP A 251 -13.95 -2.74 8.37
CA ASP A 251 -13.94 -2.19 9.72
C ASP A 251 -12.50 -1.78 10.14
N TYR A 252 -11.48 -2.56 9.77
CA TYR A 252 -10.08 -2.23 10.04
C TYR A 252 -9.63 -1.00 9.25
N CYS A 253 -9.84 -0.97 7.94
CA CYS A 253 -9.41 0.14 7.08
C CYS A 253 -10.10 1.45 7.46
N ILE A 254 -11.43 1.44 7.65
CA ILE A 254 -12.19 2.61 8.11
C ILE A 254 -11.61 3.12 9.43
N LYS A 255 -11.41 2.23 10.41
CA LYS A 255 -10.86 2.63 11.70
C LYS A 255 -9.47 3.26 11.59
N ILE A 256 -8.58 2.72 10.76
CA ILE A 256 -7.24 3.29 10.55
C ILE A 256 -7.34 4.67 9.88
N LEU A 257 -8.16 4.80 8.83
CA LEU A 257 -8.31 6.03 8.07
C LEU A 257 -8.99 7.14 8.89
N GLU A 258 -10.02 6.81 9.67
CA GLU A 258 -10.71 7.76 10.57
C GLU A 258 -9.80 8.21 11.73
N LEU A 259 -8.89 7.35 12.22
CA LEU A 259 -7.92 7.76 13.25
C LEU A 259 -6.93 8.81 12.73
N GLU A 260 -6.70 8.85 11.43
CA GLU A 260 -5.82 9.83 10.79
C GLU A 260 -6.51 11.17 10.53
N ASN A 261 -7.86 11.18 10.47
CA ASN A 261 -8.72 12.32 10.18
C ASN A 261 -9.34 12.92 11.47
N GLN A 262 -9.42 14.25 11.58
CA GLN A 262 -10.06 14.95 12.71
C GLN A 262 -11.40 15.60 12.33
N ASP A 263 -11.81 15.48 11.06
CA ASP A 263 -12.97 16.15 10.46
C ASP A 263 -14.11 15.15 10.22
N SER A 264 -15.36 15.56 10.46
CA SER A 264 -16.55 14.73 10.29
C SER A 264 -16.92 14.46 8.83
N GLU A 265 -16.71 15.39 7.91
CA GLU A 265 -17.01 15.17 6.47
C GLU A 265 -16.04 14.15 5.86
N ALA A 266 -14.78 14.19 6.30
CA ALA A 266 -13.77 13.20 5.90
C ALA A 266 -14.15 11.76 6.31
N ASN A 267 -15.03 11.58 7.29
CA ASN A 267 -15.45 10.26 7.75
C ASN A 267 -16.52 9.62 6.85
N GLU A 268 -17.30 10.40 6.09
CA GLU A 268 -18.27 9.85 5.14
C GLU A 268 -17.55 9.25 3.92
N TRP A 269 -16.59 9.98 3.34
CA TRP A 269 -15.76 9.49 2.23
C TRP A 269 -14.99 8.22 2.61
N VAL A 270 -14.46 8.16 3.83
CA VAL A 270 -13.79 6.96 4.34
C VAL A 270 -14.76 5.78 4.43
N ARG A 271 -15.97 5.99 4.94
CA ARG A 271 -16.98 4.92 5.10
C ARG A 271 -17.47 4.38 3.77
N ASP A 272 -17.55 5.22 2.75
CA ASP A 272 -17.95 4.81 1.40
C ASP A 272 -16.78 4.14 0.66
N GLY A 273 -15.63 4.82 0.57
CA GLY A 273 -14.46 4.38 -0.20
C GLY A 273 -13.68 3.22 0.42
N ALA A 274 -13.83 2.98 1.72
CA ALA A 274 -13.36 1.78 2.43
C ALA A 274 -14.53 0.98 3.01
N GLY A 275 -15.72 1.11 2.42
CA GLY A 275 -16.91 0.33 2.75
C GLY A 275 -16.85 -1.12 2.25
N ARG A 276 -17.88 -1.89 2.56
CA ARG A 276 -18.00 -3.34 2.30
C ARG A 276 -18.30 -3.67 0.83
N ASN A 277 -17.42 -3.23 -0.07
CA ASN A 277 -17.41 -3.59 -1.48
C ASN A 277 -16.00 -4.07 -1.85
N TRP A 278 -15.86 -5.25 -2.47
CA TRP A 278 -14.55 -5.77 -2.86
C TRP A 278 -13.78 -4.87 -3.82
N GLU A 279 -14.50 -4.15 -4.70
CA GLU A 279 -13.88 -3.20 -5.65
C GLU A 279 -13.10 -2.09 -4.93
N ASN A 280 -13.48 -1.74 -3.70
CA ASN A 280 -12.75 -0.76 -2.88
C ASN A 280 -11.33 -1.23 -2.51
N TYR A 281 -11.03 -2.53 -2.64
CA TYR A 281 -9.77 -3.16 -2.23
C TYR A 281 -9.02 -3.81 -3.40
N ASP A 282 -9.38 -3.50 -4.65
CA ASP A 282 -8.73 -4.06 -5.84
C ASP A 282 -7.28 -3.58 -6.01
N ASN A 283 -6.95 -2.42 -5.44
CA ASN A 283 -5.60 -1.86 -5.49
C ASN A 283 -4.80 -2.29 -4.27
N PHE A 284 -4.09 -3.40 -4.38
CA PHE A 284 -3.27 -3.92 -3.29
C PHE A 284 -2.00 -4.61 -3.76
N VAL A 285 -1.02 -4.71 -2.86
CA VAL A 285 0.13 -5.61 -3.01
C VAL A 285 0.25 -6.53 -1.81
N ILE A 286 0.76 -7.73 -2.06
CA ILE A 286 1.22 -8.66 -1.04
C ILE A 286 2.73 -8.50 -0.87
N ASP A 287 3.20 -8.37 0.37
CA ASP A 287 4.61 -8.42 0.73
C ASP A 287 4.87 -9.54 1.76
N GLU A 288 6.10 -9.65 2.25
CA GLU A 288 6.45 -10.64 3.28
C GLU A 288 5.78 -10.42 4.64
N ASN A 289 5.16 -9.25 4.87
CA ASN A 289 4.58 -8.86 6.16
C ASN A 289 3.05 -8.80 6.14
N GLY A 290 2.42 -8.85 4.97
CA GLY A 290 0.96 -8.85 4.83
C GLY A 290 0.48 -8.26 3.51
N ILE A 291 -0.60 -7.49 3.61
CA ILE A 291 -1.28 -6.86 2.48
C ILE A 291 -1.24 -5.35 2.67
N ILE A 292 -0.91 -4.63 1.62
CA ILE A 292 -0.93 -3.17 1.57
C ILE A 292 -2.03 -2.76 0.60
N ILE A 293 -3.05 -2.07 1.10
CA ILE A 293 -4.14 -1.50 0.29
C ILE A 293 -3.82 -0.05 -0.05
N PHE A 294 -4.02 0.34 -1.31
CA PHE A 294 -3.89 1.70 -1.80
C PHE A 294 -5.29 2.25 -2.10
N PHE A 295 -5.72 3.25 -1.34
CA PHE A 295 -6.92 4.01 -1.62
C PHE A 295 -6.54 5.23 -2.45
N HIS A 296 -6.92 5.25 -3.72
CA HIS A 296 -6.53 6.28 -4.67
C HIS A 296 -7.10 7.66 -4.29
N PRO A 297 -6.52 8.77 -4.79
CA PRO A 297 -7.11 10.08 -4.60
C PRO A 297 -8.60 10.08 -4.99
N TYR A 298 -9.40 10.82 -4.23
CA TYR A 298 -10.87 10.85 -4.32
C TYR A 298 -11.62 9.60 -3.82
N GLN A 299 -10.94 8.52 -3.44
CA GLN A 299 -11.63 7.33 -2.94
C GLN A 299 -12.09 7.50 -1.49
N VAL A 300 -11.18 7.88 -0.59
CA VAL A 300 -11.43 7.99 0.86
C VAL A 300 -11.16 9.39 1.43
N GLY A 301 -10.96 10.36 0.54
CA GLY A 301 -10.66 11.75 0.89
C GLY A 301 -10.41 12.59 -0.35
N SER A 302 -10.24 13.89 -0.16
CA SER A 302 -10.01 14.84 -1.26
C SER A 302 -8.68 14.60 -1.97
N TYR A 303 -8.51 15.15 -3.17
CA TYR A 303 -7.22 15.07 -3.89
C TYR A 303 -6.04 15.64 -3.11
N ALA A 304 -6.26 16.70 -2.33
CA ALA A 304 -5.22 17.34 -1.54
C ALA A 304 -4.64 16.42 -0.46
N GLU A 305 -5.42 15.45 0.01
CA GLU A 305 -4.95 14.41 0.95
C GLU A 305 -4.13 13.32 0.26
N GLY A 306 -4.25 13.21 -1.07
CA GLY A 306 -3.53 12.26 -1.89
C GLY A 306 -3.96 10.81 -1.69
N GLU A 307 -3.14 9.88 -2.17
CA GLU A 307 -3.32 8.44 -1.97
C GLU A 307 -3.17 8.08 -0.48
N ARG A 308 -4.10 7.28 0.03
CA ARG A 308 -4.07 6.78 1.41
C ARG A 308 -3.69 5.31 1.40
N ILE A 309 -2.84 4.91 2.33
CA ILE A 309 -2.24 3.56 2.35
C ILE A 309 -2.56 2.90 3.68
N VAL A 310 -3.18 1.72 3.65
CA VAL A 310 -3.44 0.92 4.84
C VAL A 310 -2.66 -0.38 4.77
N VAL A 311 -1.85 -0.63 5.79
CA VAL A 311 -1.08 -1.88 5.93
C VAL A 311 -1.84 -2.83 6.85
N ILE A 312 -2.07 -4.04 6.35
CA ILE A 312 -2.79 -5.10 7.03
C ILE A 312 -1.81 -6.25 7.26
N SER A 313 -1.38 -6.43 8.50
CA SER A 313 -0.38 -7.45 8.85
C SER A 313 -0.88 -8.85 8.52
N SER A 314 0.00 -9.69 7.99
CA SER A 314 -0.21 -11.12 7.75
C SER A 314 -0.81 -11.79 8.98
N ARG A 315 -0.28 -11.52 10.19
CA ARG A 315 -0.80 -12.08 11.46
C ARG A 315 -2.29 -11.77 11.72
N PHE A 316 -2.79 -10.65 11.22
CA PHE A 316 -4.20 -10.26 11.38
C PHE A 316 -5.11 -11.03 10.41
N ILE A 317 -4.66 -11.21 9.17
CA ILE A 317 -5.43 -11.87 8.10
C ILE A 317 -5.24 -13.38 8.05
N PHE A 318 -4.13 -13.90 8.57
CA PHE A 318 -3.75 -15.32 8.53
C PHE A 318 -4.88 -16.24 9.01
N PRO A 319 -5.58 -15.96 10.13
CA PRO A 319 -6.67 -16.81 10.60
C PRO A 319 -7.92 -16.82 9.70
N LEU A 320 -8.02 -15.91 8.71
CA LEU A 320 -9.15 -15.79 7.80
C LEU A 320 -8.89 -16.44 6.43
N LEU A 321 -7.63 -16.73 6.11
CA LEU A 321 -7.25 -17.30 4.82
C LEU A 321 -7.80 -18.71 4.63
N LYS A 322 -7.95 -19.10 3.37
CA LYS A 322 -8.08 -20.51 2.99
C LYS A 322 -6.81 -21.27 3.39
N GLU A 323 -7.00 -22.47 3.90
CA GLU A 323 -5.89 -23.39 4.20
C GLU A 323 -5.05 -23.67 2.95
N ASN A 324 -3.76 -23.99 3.14
CA ASN A 324 -2.84 -24.43 2.09
C ASN A 324 -2.57 -23.43 0.95
N THR A 325 -2.84 -22.13 1.16
CA THR A 325 -2.41 -21.11 0.21
C THR A 325 -0.90 -20.93 0.25
N LYS A 326 -0.27 -20.57 -0.87
CA LYS A 326 1.17 -20.27 -0.93
C LYS A 326 1.57 -19.08 -0.05
N LEU A 327 0.60 -18.28 0.39
CA LEU A 327 0.79 -17.23 1.39
C LEU A 327 1.21 -17.78 2.75
N HIS A 328 0.81 -19.01 3.11
CA HIS A 328 1.29 -19.64 4.33
C HIS A 328 2.80 -19.85 4.28
N LEU A 329 3.37 -20.16 3.12
CA LEU A 329 4.83 -20.29 2.98
C LEU A 329 5.55 -18.94 3.02
N LEU A 330 4.90 -17.88 2.53
CA LEU A 330 5.47 -16.53 2.53
C LEU A 330 5.46 -15.89 3.92
N TRP A 331 4.42 -16.16 4.72
CA TRP A 331 4.19 -15.51 6.02
C TRP A 331 4.49 -16.39 7.25
N ASN A 332 5.01 -17.61 7.05
CA ASN A 332 5.35 -18.55 8.13
C ASN A 332 6.61 -18.16 8.91
#